data_AF-A0A3A6PWR6-F1
#
_entry.id   AF-A0A3A6PWR6-F1
#
_cell.length_a   1.000
_cell.length_b   1.000
_cell.length_c   1.000
_cell.angle_alpha   90.00
_cell.angle_beta   90.00
_cell.angle_gamma   90.00
#
_symmetry.space_group_name_H-M   'P 1'
#
loop_
_entity.id
_entity.type
_entity.pdbx_description
1 polymer ?
#
loop_
_entity_poly.entity_id
_entity_poly.type
_entity_poly.pdbx_seq_one_letter_code
_entity_poly.pdbx_strand_id
1 'polypeptide(L)'
;DEVAETAYVTSNVFSERILDGDRFGTFEEVWRDGWDEAAGTVLPRTMTDRAIQTARQDDPDRLIVHYVQPHHPFVGLDLGFDADPFGPALSDTVVDALRKDKIDRETFWDAYQDNLRLVLDDLELLLSNVDADRVAITADHGDALGEWGIYDHPVGCLHPAVRTVPWTTTTATDRETHDPEIDRETGDSDVEDRLQALGYVG
;
A
#
# COMPACT_ATOMS: atom_id res chain seq x y z
N ASP A 1 23.55 12.46 -4.87
CA ASP A 1 22.24 13.09 -5.18
C ASP A 1 21.26 12.32 -4.34
N GLU A 2 20.45 12.98 -3.51
CA GLU A 2 19.68 12.27 -2.47
C GLU A 2 18.74 11.20 -3.05
N VAL A 3 18.26 11.36 -4.28
CA VAL A 3 17.40 10.35 -4.93
C VAL A 3 18.21 9.12 -5.33
N ALA A 4 19.40 9.32 -5.90
CA ALA A 4 20.29 8.22 -6.31
C ALA A 4 20.88 7.43 -5.13
N GLU A 5 20.85 8.01 -3.93
CA GLU A 5 21.24 7.36 -2.67
C GLU A 5 20.06 6.68 -1.95
N THR A 6 18.88 6.65 -2.59
CA THR A 6 17.66 6.07 -2.03
C THR A 6 17.31 4.76 -2.73
N ALA A 7 17.07 3.71 -1.93
CA ALA A 7 16.31 2.55 -2.34
C ALA A 7 14.81 2.82 -2.14
N TYR A 8 13.99 2.56 -3.15
CA TYR A 8 12.55 2.73 -3.07
C TYR A 8 11.85 1.41 -3.42
N VAL A 9 11.21 0.83 -2.41
CA VAL A 9 10.41 -0.40 -2.50
C VAL A 9 8.93 -0.03 -2.41
N THR A 10 8.15 -0.36 -3.44
CA THR A 10 6.74 0.06 -3.52
C THR A 10 5.82 -1.01 -4.10
N SER A 11 4.62 -1.12 -3.52
CA SER A 11 3.49 -1.85 -4.11
C SER A 11 2.49 -0.93 -4.84
N ASN A 12 2.79 0.36 -4.94
CA ASN A 12 1.91 1.31 -5.60
C ASN A 12 2.14 1.30 -7.11
N VAL A 13 1.16 0.76 -7.85
CA VAL A 13 1.15 0.64 -9.32
C VAL A 13 1.33 1.96 -10.08
N PHE A 14 1.09 3.13 -9.46
CA PHE A 14 1.37 4.42 -10.10
C PHE A 14 2.86 4.73 -10.26
N SER A 15 3.72 3.96 -9.60
CA SER A 15 5.17 4.08 -9.67
C SER A 15 5.66 4.11 -11.12
N GLU A 16 5.15 3.22 -11.98
CA GLU A 16 5.52 3.13 -13.40
C GLU A 16 5.12 4.37 -14.22
N ARG A 17 4.01 5.02 -13.85
CA ARG A 17 3.47 6.15 -14.62
C ARG A 17 4.12 7.48 -14.27
N ILE A 18 4.54 7.63 -13.01
CA ILE A 18 4.91 8.94 -12.44
C ILE A 18 6.41 9.02 -12.15
N LEU A 19 7.07 7.89 -11.93
CA LEU A 19 8.47 7.86 -11.52
C LEU A 19 9.37 7.40 -12.67
N ASP A 20 10.58 7.96 -12.67
CA ASP A 20 11.70 7.47 -13.46
C ASP A 20 12.59 6.66 -12.50
N GLY A 21 12.46 5.33 -12.56
CA GLY A 21 13.13 4.39 -11.65
C GLY A 21 14.65 4.48 -11.69
N ASP A 22 15.23 4.86 -12.83
CA ASP A 22 16.69 4.99 -13.04
C ASP A 22 17.32 6.10 -12.18
N ARG A 23 16.49 6.93 -11.54
CA ARG A 23 16.95 7.98 -10.63
C ARG A 23 17.30 7.46 -9.24
N PHE A 24 16.81 6.29 -8.85
CA PHE A 24 17.03 5.69 -7.54
C PHE A 24 18.24 4.75 -7.57
N GLY A 25 18.87 4.54 -6.41
CA GLY A 25 19.94 3.54 -6.29
C GLY A 25 19.40 2.13 -6.50
N THR A 26 18.23 1.87 -5.91
CA THR A 26 17.40 0.68 -6.13
C THR A 26 15.94 1.12 -6.28
N PHE A 27 15.24 0.54 -7.25
CA PHE A 27 13.81 0.74 -7.43
C PHE A 27 13.12 -0.62 -7.58
N GLU A 28 12.40 -1.04 -6.54
CA GLU A 28 11.74 -2.34 -6.47
C GLU A 28 10.22 -2.14 -6.54
N GLU A 29 9.64 -2.52 -7.68
CA GLU A 29 8.20 -2.47 -7.93
C GLU A 29 7.56 -3.82 -7.59
N VAL A 30 7.31 -4.06 -6.30
CA VAL A 30 6.82 -5.34 -5.77
C VAL A 30 5.47 -5.73 -6.36
N TRP A 31 4.66 -4.77 -6.80
CA TRP A 31 3.39 -5.07 -7.46
C TRP A 31 3.55 -5.82 -8.77
N ARG A 32 4.75 -5.87 -9.37
CA ARG A 32 5.01 -6.59 -10.62
C ARG A 32 5.08 -8.11 -10.45
N ASP A 33 5.60 -8.60 -9.33
CA ASP A 33 5.89 -10.02 -9.12
C ASP A 33 5.52 -10.53 -7.70
N GLY A 34 5.00 -9.66 -6.83
CA GLY A 34 4.55 -9.96 -5.47
C GLY A 34 3.05 -9.77 -5.26
N TRP A 35 2.28 -9.73 -6.34
CA TRP A 35 0.83 -9.58 -6.32
C TRP A 35 0.14 -10.84 -5.78
N ASP A 36 -0.79 -10.69 -4.84
CA ASP A 36 -1.63 -11.79 -4.36
C ASP A 36 -2.99 -11.74 -5.07
N GLU A 37 -3.25 -12.71 -5.94
CA GLU A 37 -4.49 -12.79 -6.73
C GLU A 37 -5.74 -13.00 -5.86
N ALA A 38 -5.62 -13.67 -4.72
CA ALA A 38 -6.75 -13.91 -3.83
C ALA A 38 -7.11 -12.66 -3.01
N ALA A 39 -6.11 -11.87 -2.63
CA ALA A 39 -6.30 -10.60 -1.93
C ALA A 39 -6.57 -9.43 -2.88
N GLY A 40 -6.23 -9.54 -4.16
CA GLY A 40 -6.35 -8.46 -5.14
C GLY A 40 -5.43 -7.27 -4.83
N THR A 41 -4.31 -7.52 -4.16
CA THR A 41 -3.31 -6.50 -3.78
C THR A 41 -1.98 -7.16 -3.41
N VAL A 42 -0.93 -6.37 -3.21
CA VAL A 42 0.30 -6.87 -2.57
C VAL A 42 0.06 -6.90 -1.06
N LEU A 43 0.28 -8.08 -0.46
CA LEU A 43 0.16 -8.24 0.99
C LEU A 43 1.24 -7.45 1.75
N PRO A 44 0.93 -6.92 2.95
CA PRO A 44 1.92 -6.25 3.80
C PRO A 44 3.17 -7.10 4.03
N ARG A 45 3.02 -8.41 4.25
CA ARG A 45 4.15 -9.34 4.43
C ARG A 45 5.08 -9.37 3.23
N THR A 46 4.54 -9.48 2.01
CA THR A 46 5.33 -9.47 0.79
C THR A 46 6.11 -8.17 0.64
N MET A 47 5.50 -7.03 0.97
CA MET A 47 6.19 -5.73 0.98
C MET A 47 7.31 -5.66 2.02
N THR A 48 7.05 -6.10 3.25
CA THR A 48 8.04 -6.15 4.34
C THR A 48 9.22 -7.04 3.98
N ASP A 49 8.94 -8.22 3.42
CA ASP A 49 9.95 -9.20 3.01
C ASP A 49 10.89 -8.62 1.94
N ARG A 50 10.31 -7.94 0.94
CA ARG A 50 11.08 -7.25 -0.11
C ARG A 50 11.91 -6.10 0.47
N ALA A 51 11.34 -5.31 1.38
CA ALA A 51 12.06 -4.23 2.03
C ALA A 51 13.25 -4.72 2.88
N ILE A 52 13.08 -5.80 3.65
CA ILE A 52 14.17 -6.43 4.42
C ILE A 52 15.26 -6.97 3.47
N GLN A 53 14.86 -7.64 2.39
CA GLN A 53 15.80 -8.14 1.39
C GLN A 53 16.62 -6.99 0.78
N THR A 54 15.95 -5.93 0.30
CA THR A 54 16.61 -4.76 -0.28
C THR A 54 17.56 -4.10 0.72
N ALA A 55 17.12 -3.88 1.97
CA ALA A 55 17.96 -3.28 3.00
C ALA A 55 19.25 -4.06 3.25
N ARG A 56 19.17 -5.40 3.30
CA ARG A 56 20.33 -6.26 3.57
C ARG A 56 21.24 -6.49 2.35
N GLN A 57 20.67 -6.52 1.14
CA GLN A 57 21.44 -6.80 -0.08
C GLN A 57 22.11 -5.56 -0.66
N ASP A 58 21.40 -4.43 -0.65
CA ASP A 58 21.86 -3.21 -1.31
C ASP A 58 22.52 -2.23 -0.34
N ASP A 59 22.30 -2.38 0.97
CA ASP A 59 22.82 -1.51 2.05
C ASP A 59 22.68 0.00 1.73
N PRO A 60 21.46 0.49 1.43
CA PRO A 60 21.27 1.85 0.96
C PRO A 60 21.35 2.87 2.11
N ASP A 61 21.87 4.07 1.82
CA ASP A 61 21.88 5.19 2.78
C ASP A 61 20.46 5.64 3.19
N ARG A 62 19.48 5.47 2.30
CA ARG A 62 18.07 5.84 2.49
C ARG A 62 17.16 4.76 1.93
N LEU A 63 16.10 4.43 2.67
CA LEU A 63 15.09 3.47 2.26
C LEU A 63 13.69 4.09 2.36
N ILE A 64 12.92 3.99 1.28
CA ILE A 64 11.48 4.27 1.27
C ILE A 64 10.75 2.95 1.07
N VAL A 65 9.83 2.64 1.98
CA VAL A 65 8.93 1.48 1.88
C VAL A 65 7.50 2.00 1.79
N HIS A 66 6.82 1.69 0.70
CA HIS A 66 5.50 2.24 0.37
C HIS A 66 4.47 1.12 0.23
N TYR A 67 3.80 0.86 1.35
CA TYR A 67 2.64 -0.01 1.46
C TYR A 67 1.40 0.68 0.86
N VAL A 68 0.48 -0.10 0.29
CA VAL A 68 -0.81 0.42 -0.19
C VAL A 68 -1.91 0.34 0.87
N GLN A 69 -1.73 -0.44 1.94
CA GLN A 69 -2.67 -0.51 3.05
C GLN A 69 -2.70 0.81 3.84
N PRO A 70 -3.87 1.26 4.34
CA PRO A 70 -5.12 0.51 4.46
C PRO A 70 -6.09 0.62 3.26
N HIS A 71 -5.65 1.09 2.09
CA HIS A 71 -6.50 1.15 0.88
C HIS A 71 -7.15 -0.21 0.59
N HIS A 72 -8.36 -0.18 0.05
CA HIS A 72 -9.07 -1.38 -0.38
C HIS A 72 -8.38 -2.02 -1.60
N PRO A 73 -8.54 -3.34 -1.86
CA PRO A 73 -9.34 -4.32 -1.12
C PRO A 73 -8.83 -4.55 0.31
N PHE A 74 -9.76 -4.79 1.25
CA PHE A 74 -9.42 -5.06 2.64
C PHE A 74 -8.95 -6.51 2.79
N VAL A 75 -7.69 -6.70 3.18
CA VAL A 75 -7.08 -8.03 3.25
C VAL A 75 -7.81 -8.92 4.26
N GLY A 76 -8.15 -10.14 3.86
CA GLY A 76 -8.81 -11.13 4.71
C GLY A 76 -10.31 -10.92 4.90
N LEU A 77 -10.91 -9.93 4.23
CA LEU A 77 -12.34 -9.68 4.29
C LEU A 77 -12.95 -9.55 2.90
N ASP A 78 -13.70 -10.58 2.50
CA ASP A 78 -14.56 -10.52 1.32
C ASP A 78 -15.94 -9.96 1.71
N LEU A 79 -16.16 -8.70 1.34
CA LEU A 79 -17.44 -8.02 1.54
C LEU A 79 -18.42 -8.24 0.38
N GLY A 80 -18.02 -9.00 -0.65
CA GLY A 80 -18.83 -9.25 -1.84
C GLY A 80 -19.02 -8.02 -2.74
N PHE A 81 -18.11 -7.06 -2.66
CA PHE A 81 -18.09 -5.83 -3.46
C PHE A 81 -16.84 -5.81 -4.33
N ASP A 82 -16.97 -5.23 -5.52
CA ASP A 82 -15.85 -5.14 -6.45
C ASP A 82 -14.76 -4.21 -5.88
N ALA A 83 -13.51 -4.41 -6.29
CA ALA A 83 -12.44 -3.48 -5.95
C ALA A 83 -12.31 -2.34 -6.98
N ASP A 84 -13.05 -2.41 -8.10
CA ASP A 84 -12.94 -1.54 -9.27
C ASP A 84 -13.94 -0.35 -9.29
N PRO A 85 -13.53 0.88 -8.90
CA PRO A 85 -14.27 2.14 -9.03
C PRO A 85 -14.56 2.57 -10.47
N PHE A 86 -13.92 1.96 -11.46
CA PHE A 86 -14.13 2.21 -12.88
C PHE A 86 -14.75 1.02 -13.62
N GLY A 87 -15.26 0.03 -12.87
CA GLY A 87 -16.01 -1.08 -13.42
C GLY A 87 -17.23 -0.60 -14.23
N PRO A 88 -17.91 -1.49 -14.96
CA PRO A 88 -19.14 -1.12 -15.68
C PRO A 88 -20.02 -0.30 -14.75
N ALA A 89 -20.69 0.76 -15.22
CA ALA A 89 -21.36 1.82 -14.42
C ALA A 89 -22.35 1.39 -13.29
N LEU A 90 -22.45 0.08 -13.05
CA LEU A 90 -23.14 -0.66 -12.01
C LEU A 90 -22.20 -1.36 -10.99
N SER A 91 -20.87 -1.30 -11.10
CA SER A 91 -19.97 -1.89 -10.10
C SER A 91 -20.18 -1.15 -8.77
N ASP A 92 -20.27 -1.92 -7.70
CA ASP A 92 -20.29 -1.38 -6.36
C ASP A 92 -18.91 -1.64 -5.79
N THR A 93 -18.03 -0.65 -5.89
CA THR A 93 -16.86 -0.67 -5.02
C THR A 93 -17.27 -0.78 -3.56
N VAL A 94 -16.36 -1.21 -2.69
CA VAL A 94 -16.62 -1.13 -1.24
C VAL A 94 -16.96 0.31 -0.80
N VAL A 95 -16.39 1.33 -1.45
CA VAL A 95 -16.72 2.75 -1.23
C VAL A 95 -18.11 3.10 -1.76
N ASP A 96 -18.50 2.62 -2.94
CA ASP A 96 -19.84 2.84 -3.49
C ASP A 96 -20.91 2.10 -2.69
N ALA A 97 -20.59 0.91 -2.18
CA ALA A 97 -21.43 0.17 -1.27
C ALA A 97 -21.70 0.99 0.00
N LEU A 98 -20.66 1.60 0.59
CA LEU A 98 -20.81 2.50 1.73
C LEU A 98 -21.65 3.73 1.36
N ARG A 99 -21.38 4.35 0.21
CA ARG A 99 -22.09 5.54 -0.28
C ARG A 99 -23.58 5.26 -0.56
N LYS A 100 -23.92 4.06 -1.00
CA LYS A 100 -25.28 3.63 -1.37
C LYS A 100 -26.01 2.89 -0.23
N ASP A 101 -25.46 2.93 0.99
CA ASP A 101 -25.99 2.24 2.18
C ASP A 101 -26.17 0.72 2.00
N LYS A 102 -25.35 0.08 1.14
CA LYS A 102 -25.31 -1.38 0.95
C LYS A 102 -24.44 -2.09 1.99
N ILE A 103 -23.51 -1.36 2.59
CA ILE A 103 -22.77 -1.73 3.79
C ILE A 103 -22.86 -0.56 4.77
N ASP A 104 -22.99 -0.86 6.06
CA ASP A 104 -23.02 0.18 7.08
C ASP A 104 -21.61 0.69 7.39
N ARG A 105 -21.54 1.90 7.97
CA ARG A 105 -20.28 2.58 8.29
C ARG A 105 -19.43 1.81 9.30
N GLU A 106 -20.04 1.11 10.26
CA GLU A 106 -19.30 0.39 11.29
C GLU A 106 -18.57 -0.81 10.67
N THR A 107 -19.27 -1.59 9.83
CA THR A 107 -18.65 -2.70 9.09
C THR A 107 -17.51 -2.23 8.18
N PHE A 108 -17.69 -1.14 7.42
CA PHE A 108 -16.61 -0.57 6.59
C PHE A 108 -15.43 -0.11 7.46
N TRP A 109 -15.71 0.58 8.56
CA TRP A 109 -14.69 1.13 9.44
C TRP A 109 -13.87 0.04 10.12
N ASP A 110 -14.52 -1.02 10.59
CA ASP A 110 -13.84 -2.17 11.19
C ASP A 110 -12.91 -2.83 10.17
N ALA A 111 -13.37 -3.03 8.93
CA ALA A 111 -12.55 -3.57 7.84
C ALA A 111 -11.33 -2.69 7.53
N TYR A 112 -11.53 -1.38 7.45
CA TYR A 112 -10.44 -0.41 7.26
C TYR A 112 -9.43 -0.47 8.41
N GLN A 113 -9.90 -0.54 9.66
CA GLN A 113 -9.04 -0.63 10.83
C GLN A 113 -8.28 -1.96 10.90
N ASP A 114 -8.91 -3.07 10.53
CA ASP A 114 -8.25 -4.37 10.47
C ASP A 114 -7.15 -4.38 9.40
N ASN A 115 -7.42 -3.82 8.22
CA ASN A 115 -6.41 -3.68 7.17
C ASN A 115 -5.22 -2.79 7.63
N LEU A 116 -5.50 -1.72 8.38
CA LEU A 116 -4.47 -0.89 9.00
C LEU A 116 -3.65 -1.66 10.06
N ARG A 117 -4.29 -2.47 10.90
CA ARG A 117 -3.60 -3.29 11.90
C ARG A 117 -2.66 -4.30 11.26
N LEU A 118 -3.07 -4.93 10.16
CA LEU A 118 -2.23 -5.87 9.41
C LEU A 118 -0.91 -5.23 8.95
N VAL A 119 -0.96 -4.04 8.35
CA VAL A 119 0.27 -3.35 7.92
C VAL A 119 1.11 -2.84 9.10
N LEU A 120 0.49 -2.49 10.24
CA LEU A 120 1.23 -2.09 11.43
C LEU A 120 1.96 -3.26 12.09
N ASP A 121 1.38 -4.47 12.10
CA ASP A 121 2.05 -5.69 12.56
C ASP A 121 3.27 -6.02 11.68
N ASP A 122 3.14 -5.80 10.36
CA ASP A 122 4.21 -5.97 9.39
C ASP A 122 5.32 -4.91 9.52
N LEU A 123 4.92 -3.66 9.81
CA LEU A 123 5.85 -2.58 10.10
C LEU A 123 6.67 -2.86 11.37
N GLU A 124 6.07 -3.46 12.42
CA GLU A 124 6.81 -3.88 13.61
C GLU A 124 7.90 -4.92 13.27
N LEU A 125 7.58 -5.85 12.36
CA LEU A 125 8.58 -6.80 11.86
C LEU A 125 9.70 -6.08 11.11
N LEU A 126 9.35 -5.17 10.20
CA LEU A 126 10.32 -4.40 9.41
C LEU A 126 11.28 -3.63 10.34
N LEU A 127 10.74 -2.91 11.33
CA LEU A 127 11.52 -2.13 12.29
C LEU A 127 12.49 -2.98 13.13
N SER A 128 12.24 -4.29 13.23
CA SER A 128 13.10 -5.25 13.93
C SER A 128 14.09 -5.98 13.00
N ASN A 129 14.08 -5.68 11.70
CA ASN A 129 14.86 -6.38 10.67
C ASN A 129 15.54 -5.46 9.65
N VAL A 130 15.62 -4.15 9.95
CA VAL A 130 16.43 -3.17 9.21
C VAL A 130 17.09 -2.21 10.18
N ASP A 131 18.26 -1.68 9.83
CA ASP A 131 18.94 -0.66 10.62
C ASP A 131 18.56 0.75 10.15
N ALA A 132 18.11 1.59 11.09
CA ALA A 132 17.89 3.01 10.82
C ALA A 132 17.92 3.84 12.10
N ASP A 133 18.82 4.83 12.14
CA ASP A 133 18.88 5.84 13.20
C ASP A 133 17.63 6.73 13.26
N ARG A 134 16.88 6.82 12.15
CA ARG A 134 15.63 7.55 12.06
C ARG A 134 14.69 6.90 11.06
N VAL A 135 13.51 6.57 11.54
CA VAL A 135 12.37 6.15 10.72
C VAL A 135 11.28 7.20 10.88
N ALA A 136 10.70 7.64 9.77
CA ALA A 136 9.48 8.43 9.75
C ALA A 136 8.36 7.56 9.16
N ILE A 137 7.21 7.53 9.83
CA ILE A 137 6.03 6.77 9.41
C ILE A 137 4.92 7.78 9.18
N THR A 138 4.36 7.78 7.97
CA THR A 138 3.31 8.71 7.54
C THR A 138 2.46 8.07 6.46
N ALA A 139 1.43 8.79 6.01
CA ALA A 139 0.59 8.45 4.88
C ALA A 139 0.65 9.58 3.85
N ASP A 140 0.40 9.25 2.59
CA ASP A 140 0.28 10.20 1.48
C ASP A 140 -1.07 10.96 1.51
N HIS A 141 -2.14 10.31 1.97
CA HIS A 141 -3.44 10.91 2.24
C HIS A 141 -4.20 10.20 3.37
N GLY A 142 -5.37 10.74 3.74
CA GLY A 142 -6.40 10.05 4.52
C GLY A 142 -7.63 9.79 3.65
N ASP A 143 -8.67 9.19 4.24
CA ASP A 143 -9.90 8.82 3.53
C ASP A 143 -11.14 9.40 4.19
N ALA A 144 -12.03 9.97 3.37
CA ALA A 144 -13.34 10.41 3.82
C ALA A 144 -14.37 9.26 3.74
N LEU A 145 -15.28 9.21 4.69
CA LEU A 145 -16.31 8.17 4.83
C LEU A 145 -17.72 8.78 4.83
N GLY A 146 -17.90 9.86 4.06
CA GLY A 146 -19.16 10.59 3.90
C GLY A 146 -19.15 11.98 4.54
N GLU A 147 -18.03 12.44 5.10
CA GLU A 147 -17.92 13.80 5.64
C GLU A 147 -18.23 14.82 4.55
N TRP A 148 -19.31 15.59 4.74
CA TRP A 148 -19.83 16.56 3.76
C TRP A 148 -20.14 15.95 2.37
N GLY A 149 -20.50 14.67 2.34
CA GLY A 149 -20.79 13.94 1.11
C GLY A 149 -19.53 13.52 0.33
N ILE A 150 -18.34 13.70 0.91
CA ILE A 150 -17.07 13.25 0.35
C ILE A 150 -16.81 11.84 0.84
N TYR A 151 -16.52 10.95 -0.10
CA TYR A 151 -16.09 9.59 0.16
C TYR A 151 -14.74 9.39 -0.51
N ASP A 152 -13.91 8.56 0.11
CA ASP A 152 -12.57 8.23 -0.32
C ASP A 152 -11.66 9.47 -0.38
N HIS A 153 -10.69 9.51 -1.30
CA HIS A 153 -9.71 10.58 -1.43
C HIS A 153 -9.72 11.24 -2.83
N PRO A 154 -10.77 12.02 -3.20
CA PRO A 154 -10.83 12.64 -4.51
C PRO A 154 -9.62 13.53 -4.82
N VAL A 155 -9.14 13.48 -6.08
CA VAL A 155 -7.99 14.29 -6.53
C VAL A 155 -8.23 15.78 -6.25
N GLY A 156 -7.26 16.41 -5.58
CA GLY A 156 -7.34 17.83 -5.23
C GLY A 156 -8.30 18.16 -4.08
N CYS A 157 -8.76 17.15 -3.32
CA CYS A 157 -9.65 17.36 -2.19
C CYS A 157 -8.98 18.16 -1.05
N LEU A 158 -9.65 19.22 -0.61
CA LEU A 158 -9.17 20.05 0.51
C LEU A 158 -9.72 19.63 1.87
N HIS A 159 -10.55 18.60 1.91
CA HIS A 159 -11.23 18.17 3.13
C HIS A 159 -10.21 17.67 4.17
N PRO A 160 -10.34 18.06 5.46
CA PRO A 160 -9.40 17.63 6.50
C PRO A 160 -9.29 16.11 6.64
N ALA A 161 -10.37 15.35 6.41
CA ALA A 161 -10.33 13.88 6.45
C ALA A 161 -9.37 13.27 5.42
N VAL A 162 -9.18 13.94 4.27
CA VAL A 162 -8.28 13.49 3.21
C VAL A 162 -6.86 14.05 3.39
N ARG A 163 -6.73 15.24 3.97
CA ARG A 163 -5.43 15.94 4.08
C ARG A 163 -4.71 15.76 5.40
N THR A 164 -5.38 15.26 6.43
CA THR A 164 -4.78 15.08 7.76
C THR A 164 -4.24 13.67 7.87
N VAL A 165 -2.92 13.54 7.80
CA VAL A 165 -2.21 12.26 7.85
C VAL A 165 -1.46 12.10 9.17
N PRO A 166 -1.25 10.87 9.65
CA PRO A 166 -0.39 10.63 10.79
C PRO A 166 1.06 10.99 10.45
N TRP A 167 1.81 11.41 11.46
CA TRP A 167 3.26 11.56 11.39
C TRP A 167 3.86 11.12 12.72
N THR A 168 4.71 10.10 12.68
CA THR A 168 5.48 9.67 13.85
C THR A 168 6.90 9.32 13.46
N THR A 169 7.82 9.39 14.42
CA THR A 169 9.22 9.07 14.21
C THR A 169 9.71 8.07 15.25
N THR A 170 10.52 7.12 14.82
CA THR A 170 11.13 6.07 15.67
C THR A 170 12.52 5.72 15.13
N THR A 171 13.10 4.62 15.62
CA THR A 171 14.33 3.99 15.11
C THR A 171 14.05 2.54 14.74
N ALA A 172 14.93 1.94 13.93
CA ALA A 172 14.91 0.52 13.61
C ALA A 172 16.26 -0.12 13.94
N THR A 173 16.27 -1.41 14.23
CA THR A 173 17.48 -2.18 14.44
C THR A 173 17.30 -3.56 13.84
N ASP A 174 18.21 -3.97 12.97
CA ASP A 174 18.19 -5.33 12.44
C ASP A 174 18.59 -6.31 13.54
N ARG A 175 17.61 -7.07 14.03
CA ARG A 175 17.79 -8.13 15.02
C ARG A 175 17.90 -9.51 14.36
N GLU A 176 17.84 -9.56 13.04
CA GLU A 176 17.87 -10.80 12.25
C GLU A 176 16.84 -11.83 12.73
N THR A 177 15.65 -11.38 13.15
CA THR A 177 14.59 -12.28 13.66
C THR A 177 13.75 -12.90 12.54
N HIS A 178 13.88 -12.38 11.32
CA HIS A 178 13.17 -12.83 10.14
C HIS A 178 14.11 -12.86 8.94
N ASP A 179 14.07 -13.96 8.20
CA ASP A 179 14.81 -14.16 6.96
C ASP A 179 13.80 -14.45 5.84
N PRO A 180 13.53 -13.50 4.92
CA PRO A 180 12.51 -13.65 3.91
C PRO A 180 12.80 -14.78 2.91
N GLU A 181 11.85 -15.69 2.74
CA GLU A 181 11.83 -16.64 1.61
C GLU A 181 11.02 -16.02 0.46
N ILE A 182 11.72 -15.47 -0.54
CA ILE A 182 11.07 -14.79 -1.66
C ILE A 182 10.95 -15.75 -2.84
N ASP A 183 9.72 -16.16 -3.13
CA ASP A 183 9.38 -16.83 -4.38
C ASP A 183 9.00 -15.77 -5.42
N ARG A 184 9.75 -15.70 -6.51
CA ARG A 184 9.48 -14.74 -7.60
C ARG A 184 8.65 -15.43 -8.65
N GLU A 185 7.34 -15.31 -8.57
CA GLU A 185 6.47 -15.72 -9.66
C GLU A 185 6.50 -14.64 -10.75
N THR A 186 7.35 -14.85 -11.77
CA THR A 186 7.25 -14.11 -13.04
C THR A 186 5.99 -14.56 -13.79
N GLY A 187 4.85 -13.98 -13.41
CA GLY A 187 3.63 -14.00 -14.21
C GLY A 187 3.59 -12.79 -15.13
N ASP A 188 3.39 -13.01 -16.43
CA ASP A 188 2.92 -12.01 -17.40
C ASP A 188 1.45 -11.69 -17.05
N SER A 189 1.18 -11.12 -15.88
CA SER A 189 -0.14 -10.57 -15.58
C SER A 189 -0.21 -9.17 -16.19
N ASP A 190 -1.29 -8.89 -16.91
CA ASP A 190 -1.46 -7.61 -17.57
C ASP A 190 -1.47 -6.49 -16.52
N VAL A 191 -0.58 -5.51 -16.67
CA VAL A 191 -0.51 -4.35 -15.78
C VAL A 191 -1.88 -3.66 -15.69
N GLU A 192 -2.65 -3.71 -16.78
CA GLU A 192 -4.05 -3.25 -16.85
C GLU A 192 -4.96 -3.97 -15.84
N ASP A 193 -4.85 -5.30 -15.68
CA ASP A 193 -5.70 -6.08 -14.77
C ASP A 193 -5.44 -5.69 -13.30
N ARG A 194 -4.18 -5.51 -12.91
CA ARG A 194 -3.80 -5.07 -11.55
C ARG A 194 -4.23 -3.63 -11.28
N LEU A 195 -4.06 -2.76 -12.28
CA LEU A 195 -4.52 -1.39 -12.20
C LEU A 195 -6.04 -1.31 -12.07
N GLN A 196 -6.77 -2.17 -12.78
CA GLN A 196 -8.22 -2.28 -12.65
C GLN A 196 -8.62 -2.79 -11.26
N ALA A 197 -7.93 -3.81 -10.74
CA ALA A 197 -8.19 -4.38 -9.42
C ALA A 197 -8.01 -3.37 -8.27
N LEU A 198 -7.07 -2.43 -8.39
CA LEU A 198 -6.91 -1.34 -7.40
C LEU A 198 -7.77 -0.12 -7.70
N GLY A 199 -8.50 -0.11 -8.82
CA GLY A 199 -9.35 1.01 -9.16
C GLY A 199 -8.66 2.21 -9.77
N TYR A 200 -7.61 1.97 -10.54
CA TYR A 200 -6.74 3.02 -11.06
C TYR A 200 -6.72 3.14 -12.59
N VAL A 201 -7.48 2.31 -13.30
CA VAL A 201 -7.73 2.44 -14.75
C VAL A 201 -9.20 2.18 -15.07
N GLY A 202 -9.73 2.98 -16.02
CA GLY A 202 -11.09 2.89 -16.58
C GLY A 202 -11.10 3.21 -18.06
#